data_AF-A0A6N6BFF3-F1
#
_entry.id   AF-A0A6N6BFF3-F1
#
_cell.length_a   1.000
_cell.length_b   1.000
_cell.length_c   1.000
_cell.angle_alpha   90.00
_cell.angle_beta   90.00
_cell.angle_gamma   90.00
#
_symmetry.space_group_name_H-M   'P 1'
#
loop_
_entity.id
_entity.type
_entity.pdbx_description
1 polymer ?
#
loop_
_entity_poly.entity_id
_entity_poly.type
_entity_poly.pdbx_seq_one_letter_code
_entity_poly.pdbx_strand_id
1 'polypeptide(L)'
;MENLINFLSAHLDSRKANFLLNSLKTNQDYFFQKFILDNINHITTWLNSDDFKQYENNTYPPLVNPKNIDIEPSDYCAELAWKLNIPLENAKFIYISPHGVGAAAFLTLLNEACNVYCPASWVLPNNGYCRYNLNFKSLLQYSQTAINISETNILDLDKYLNLIDCNIPILIQTRDPISLLKHSYGRDWSKVQRNYNQNFNLNFNYQEYINFLKPNKTYMKDDFENLLENTFIMHTLLNKINTNNITYIDMCDLDEKKAYDTFINLANKFDFTPPHNDENLFKRKEFRGYIRYLLPLIFQVDYEIKLIINRYHINNEQINIFSYISNNDLKNNIGIYIDKNKISKFLNHKNYAKIKQYLSNFLDAIKDIVDYTEANLMKEDEVLDYLKKNKTARLKLKDILDKELIHIKNFRPDIVKSWKYYQEFEKFFS
;
A
#
# COMPACT_ATOMS: atom_id res chain seq x y z
N MET A 1 -41.93 11.10 15.68
CA MET A 1 -41.78 10.24 14.49
C MET A 1 -42.90 10.44 13.48
N GLU A 2 -44.17 10.41 13.89
CA GLU A 2 -45.33 10.61 13.00
C GLU A 2 -45.28 11.93 12.20
N ASN A 3 -44.91 13.04 12.85
CA ASN A 3 -44.71 14.34 12.18
C ASN A 3 -43.56 14.34 11.14
N LEU A 4 -42.49 13.56 11.37
CA LEU A 4 -41.37 13.46 10.42
C LEU A 4 -41.77 12.63 9.19
N ILE A 5 -42.47 11.52 9.40
CA ILE A 5 -42.93 10.66 8.31
C ILE A 5 -43.90 11.42 7.39
N ASN A 6 -44.83 12.17 7.97
CA ASN A 6 -45.76 13.01 7.21
C ASN A 6 -45.02 14.11 6.45
N PHE A 7 -44.04 14.77 7.09
CA PHE A 7 -43.20 15.77 6.43
C PHE A 7 -42.44 15.19 5.24
N LEU A 8 -41.74 14.06 5.41
CA LEU A 8 -40.96 13.43 4.34
C LEU A 8 -41.84 12.98 3.18
N SER A 9 -43.00 12.37 3.48
CA SER A 9 -43.92 11.91 2.43
C SER A 9 -44.51 13.06 1.61
N ALA A 10 -44.57 14.27 2.16
CA ALA A 10 -45.04 15.45 1.44
C ALA A 10 -43.94 16.12 0.57
N HIS A 11 -42.66 15.87 0.85
CA HIS A 11 -41.54 16.59 0.24
C HIS A 11 -40.57 15.71 -0.56
N LEU A 12 -40.60 14.39 -0.38
CA LEU A 12 -39.73 13.44 -1.06
C LEU A 12 -40.53 12.27 -1.60
N ASP A 13 -40.08 11.68 -2.70
CA ASP A 13 -40.55 10.36 -3.11
C ASP A 13 -40.15 9.28 -2.08
N SER A 14 -40.78 8.12 -2.19
CA SER A 14 -40.59 7.01 -1.25
C SER A 14 -39.15 6.53 -1.16
N ARG A 15 -38.39 6.58 -2.25
CA ARG A 15 -36.98 6.13 -2.29
C ARG A 15 -36.10 7.12 -1.52
N LYS A 16 -36.22 8.41 -1.81
CA LYS A 16 -35.44 9.47 -1.14
C LYS A 16 -35.79 9.60 0.34
N ALA A 17 -37.08 9.50 0.68
CA ALA A 17 -37.51 9.44 2.08
C ALA A 17 -36.87 8.25 2.82
N ASN A 18 -36.78 7.08 2.16
CA ASN A 18 -36.15 5.90 2.74
C ASN A 18 -34.64 6.07 2.96
N PHE A 19 -33.91 6.80 2.11
CA PHE A 19 -32.49 7.09 2.37
C PHE A 19 -32.31 7.79 3.73
N LEU A 20 -33.10 8.84 3.99
CA LEU A 20 -33.00 9.59 5.23
C LEU A 20 -33.47 8.79 6.44
N LEU A 21 -34.59 8.08 6.32
CA LEU A 21 -35.13 7.24 7.39
C LEU A 21 -34.16 6.10 7.75
N ASN A 22 -33.51 5.48 6.77
CA ASN A 22 -32.51 4.45 7.02
C ASN A 22 -31.30 5.03 7.75
N SER A 23 -30.77 6.18 7.31
CA SER A 23 -29.65 6.84 7.99
C SER A 23 -29.97 7.16 9.46
N LEU A 24 -31.17 7.69 9.75
CA LEU A 24 -31.63 7.96 11.11
C LEU A 24 -31.82 6.67 11.95
N LYS A 25 -32.29 5.57 11.35
CA LYS A 25 -32.44 4.28 12.03
C LYS A 25 -31.09 3.63 12.37
N THR A 26 -30.14 3.69 11.44
CA THR A 26 -28.82 3.07 11.58
C THR A 26 -27.90 3.86 12.52
N ASN A 27 -28.22 5.12 12.80
CA ASN A 27 -27.39 6.01 13.61
C ASN A 27 -28.17 6.56 14.81
N GLN A 28 -27.91 5.99 15.98
CA GLN A 28 -28.58 6.38 17.23
C GLN A 28 -27.86 7.53 17.98
N ASP A 29 -26.85 8.14 17.37
CA ASP A 29 -26.19 9.32 17.93
C ASP A 29 -27.15 10.52 17.96
N TYR A 30 -27.41 11.02 19.17
CA TYR A 30 -28.32 12.15 19.40
C TYR A 30 -27.91 13.40 18.62
N PHE A 31 -26.61 13.69 18.56
CA PHE A 31 -26.10 14.87 17.88
C PHE A 31 -26.32 14.79 16.36
N PHE A 32 -26.06 13.62 15.76
CA PHE A 32 -26.37 13.38 14.36
C PHE A 32 -27.87 13.49 14.06
N GLN A 33 -28.73 12.87 14.87
CA GLN A 33 -30.18 12.95 14.66
C GLN A 33 -30.68 14.40 14.75
N LYS A 34 -30.19 15.15 15.75
CA LYS A 34 -30.49 16.57 15.91
C LYS A 34 -30.01 17.37 14.70
N PHE A 35 -28.79 17.13 14.22
CA PHE A 35 -28.27 17.79 13.01
C PHE A 35 -29.18 17.56 11.80
N ILE A 36 -29.63 16.33 11.57
CA ILE A 36 -30.53 16.01 10.45
C ILE A 36 -31.87 16.75 10.60
N LEU A 37 -32.45 16.78 11.80
CA LEU A 37 -33.73 17.44 12.04
C LEU A 37 -33.62 18.97 11.91
N ASP A 38 -32.56 19.56 12.45
CA ASP A 38 -32.30 21.00 12.39
C ASP A 38 -32.06 21.47 10.94
N ASN A 39 -31.56 20.58 10.06
CA ASN A 39 -31.24 20.87 8.65
C ASN A 39 -32.21 20.23 7.64
N ILE A 40 -33.38 19.76 8.10
CA ILE A 40 -34.27 18.91 7.29
C ILE A 40 -34.70 19.55 5.97
N ASN A 41 -34.99 20.85 5.96
CA ASN A 41 -35.39 21.59 4.75
C ASN A 41 -34.25 21.70 3.73
N HIS A 42 -33.01 21.85 4.20
CA HIS A 42 -31.84 21.88 3.32
C HIS A 42 -31.57 20.51 2.70
N ILE A 43 -31.72 19.45 3.51
CA ILE A 43 -31.59 18.05 3.06
C ILE A 43 -32.66 17.72 2.01
N THR A 44 -33.93 18.04 2.24
CA THR A 44 -34.99 17.77 1.26
C THR A 44 -34.79 18.56 -0.03
N THR A 45 -34.35 19.81 0.06
CA THR A 45 -34.01 20.63 -1.11
C THR A 45 -32.88 19.99 -1.93
N TRP A 46 -31.82 19.53 -1.26
CA TRP A 46 -30.71 18.82 -1.90
C TRP A 46 -31.17 17.54 -2.60
N LEU A 47 -31.92 16.67 -1.91
CA LEU A 47 -32.39 15.39 -2.46
C LEU A 47 -33.33 15.56 -3.67
N ASN A 48 -33.99 16.71 -3.80
CA ASN A 48 -34.82 17.07 -4.96
C ASN A 48 -34.09 17.84 -6.06
N SER A 49 -32.83 18.22 -5.85
CA SER A 49 -32.05 18.96 -6.83
C SER A 49 -31.64 18.10 -8.02
N ASP A 50 -31.38 18.75 -9.16
CA ASP A 50 -30.84 18.08 -10.35
C ASP A 50 -29.43 17.51 -10.10
N ASP A 51 -28.62 18.20 -9.29
CA ASP A 51 -27.26 17.78 -8.93
C ASP A 51 -27.24 16.44 -8.16
N PHE A 52 -28.33 16.10 -7.44
CA PHE A 52 -28.44 14.85 -6.71
C PHE A 52 -28.65 13.63 -7.63
N LYS A 53 -29.12 13.81 -8.86
CA LYS A 53 -29.48 12.70 -9.78
C LYS A 53 -28.33 11.72 -10.00
N GLN A 54 -27.08 12.19 -10.00
CA GLN A 54 -25.89 11.33 -10.14
C GLN A 54 -25.71 10.35 -8.96
N TYR A 55 -26.27 10.65 -7.80
CA TYR A 55 -26.18 9.83 -6.59
C TYR A 55 -27.42 8.98 -6.32
N GLU A 56 -28.51 9.14 -7.09
CA GLU A 56 -29.80 8.51 -6.82
C GLU A 56 -29.74 6.96 -6.81
N ASN A 57 -28.78 6.40 -7.56
CA ASN A 57 -28.54 4.95 -7.62
C ASN A 57 -27.43 4.46 -6.69
N ASN A 58 -26.80 5.34 -5.91
CA ASN A 58 -25.81 4.93 -4.93
C ASN A 58 -26.51 4.26 -3.73
N THR A 59 -25.90 3.19 -3.20
CA THR A 59 -26.36 2.51 -1.98
C THR A 59 -26.31 3.43 -0.76
N TYR A 60 -25.34 4.35 -0.74
CA TYR A 60 -25.10 5.32 0.33
C TYR A 60 -25.03 6.73 -0.28
N PRO A 61 -26.17 7.32 -0.69
CA PRO A 61 -26.16 8.65 -1.28
C PRO A 61 -25.86 9.73 -0.21
N PRO A 62 -25.16 10.82 -0.58
CA PRO A 62 -24.86 11.91 0.34
C PRO A 62 -26.16 12.62 0.76
N LEU A 63 -26.34 12.82 2.05
CA LEU A 63 -27.54 13.44 2.63
C LEU A 63 -27.56 14.97 2.49
N VAL A 64 -26.41 15.57 2.22
CA VAL A 64 -26.24 17.00 1.94
C VAL A 64 -25.36 17.16 0.71
N ASN A 65 -25.39 18.34 0.08
CA ASN A 65 -24.55 18.60 -1.10
C ASN A 65 -23.05 18.60 -0.71
N PRO A 66 -22.24 17.66 -1.21
CA PRO A 66 -20.81 17.59 -0.89
C PRO A 66 -20.01 18.85 -1.27
N LYS A 67 -20.51 19.64 -2.22
CA LYS A 67 -19.84 20.87 -2.70
C LYS A 67 -20.11 22.10 -1.82
N ASN A 68 -21.12 22.04 -0.95
CA ASN A 68 -21.55 23.17 -0.14
C ASN A 68 -21.20 23.01 1.34
N ILE A 69 -20.40 21.99 1.69
CA ILE A 69 -19.93 21.77 3.05
C ILE A 69 -18.50 22.30 3.19
N ASP A 70 -18.28 23.14 4.19
CA ASP A 70 -16.94 23.51 4.61
C ASP A 70 -16.38 22.37 5.47
N ILE A 71 -15.25 21.80 5.04
CA ILE A 71 -14.65 20.63 5.65
C ILE A 71 -13.17 20.87 5.91
N GLU A 72 -12.74 20.58 7.13
CA GLU A 72 -11.34 20.59 7.54
C GLU A 72 -10.84 19.17 7.82
N PRO A 73 -9.52 18.92 7.76
CA PRO A 73 -8.94 17.60 8.03
C PRO A 73 -8.95 17.24 9.52
N SER A 74 -10.15 17.10 10.12
CA SER A 74 -10.34 16.75 11.53
C SER A 74 -11.13 15.44 11.69
N ASP A 75 -10.94 14.76 12.83
CA ASP A 75 -11.69 13.54 13.14
C ASP A 75 -13.19 13.80 13.26
N TYR A 76 -13.57 14.98 13.76
CA TYR A 76 -14.96 15.41 13.86
C TYR A 76 -15.61 15.53 12.46
N CYS A 77 -14.96 16.24 11.53
CA CYS A 77 -15.47 16.38 10.16
C CYS A 77 -15.52 15.03 9.44
N ALA A 78 -14.50 14.19 9.60
CA ALA A 78 -14.48 12.85 9.01
C ALA A 78 -15.60 11.95 9.54
N GLU A 79 -15.89 11.98 10.85
CA GLU A 79 -17.00 11.24 11.45
C GLU A 79 -18.34 11.71 10.89
N LEU A 80 -18.57 13.03 10.85
CA LEU A 80 -19.81 13.59 10.33
C LEU A 80 -19.97 13.27 8.84
N ALA A 81 -18.91 13.39 8.04
CA ALA A 81 -18.89 13.09 6.61
C ALA A 81 -19.23 11.62 6.33
N TRP A 82 -18.70 10.67 7.12
CA TRP A 82 -19.07 9.25 7.04
C TRP A 82 -20.56 9.02 7.34
N LYS A 83 -21.09 9.68 8.38
CA LYS A 83 -22.51 9.56 8.77
C LYS A 83 -23.45 10.19 7.73
N LEU A 84 -23.00 11.25 7.06
CA LEU A 84 -23.72 11.94 5.98
C LEU A 84 -23.50 11.31 4.59
N ASN A 85 -22.73 10.22 4.50
CA ASN A 85 -22.37 9.54 3.26
C ASN A 85 -21.69 10.46 2.22
N ILE A 86 -20.82 11.36 2.68
CA ILE A 86 -20.06 12.23 1.77
C ILE A 86 -19.02 11.39 1.01
N PRO A 87 -18.98 11.45 -0.33
CA PRO A 87 -18.01 10.71 -1.10
C PRO A 87 -16.58 11.24 -0.90
N LEU A 88 -15.59 10.35 -0.99
CA LEU A 88 -14.18 10.66 -1.14
C LEU A 88 -13.93 10.96 -2.62
N GLU A 89 -13.67 12.24 -2.90
CA GLU A 89 -13.39 12.77 -4.22
C GLU A 89 -11.92 13.22 -4.33
N ASN A 90 -11.48 13.64 -5.52
CA ASN A 90 -10.19 14.28 -5.77
C ASN A 90 -8.92 13.41 -5.57
N ALA A 91 -9.05 12.11 -5.31
CA ALA A 91 -7.91 11.20 -5.37
C ALA A 91 -7.39 11.10 -6.82
N LYS A 92 -6.07 11.06 -7.01
CA LYS A 92 -5.46 10.88 -8.33
C LYS A 92 -5.80 9.53 -8.94
N PHE A 93 -5.86 8.49 -8.11
CA PHE A 93 -6.31 7.15 -8.50
C PHE A 93 -6.63 6.29 -7.27
N ILE A 94 -7.36 5.21 -7.48
CA ILE A 94 -7.48 4.10 -6.55
C ILE A 94 -6.38 3.10 -6.89
N TYR A 95 -5.54 2.76 -5.91
CA TYR A 95 -4.49 1.77 -6.02
C TYR A 95 -4.92 0.45 -5.41
N ILE A 96 -5.18 -0.56 -6.25
CA ILE A 96 -5.45 -1.92 -5.79
C ILE A 96 -4.12 -2.67 -5.73
N SER A 97 -3.69 -2.98 -4.51
CA SER A 97 -2.35 -3.50 -4.23
C SER A 97 -2.39 -4.77 -3.38
N PRO A 98 -2.73 -5.93 -3.98
CA PRO A 98 -2.73 -7.19 -3.25
C PRO A 98 -1.33 -7.52 -2.72
N HIS A 99 -1.25 -8.33 -1.67
CA HIS A 99 0.01 -8.74 -1.08
C HIS A 99 0.90 -9.47 -2.10
N GLY A 100 2.21 -9.17 -2.08
CA GLY A 100 3.20 -9.84 -2.91
C GLY A 100 3.35 -9.33 -4.35
N VAL A 101 2.60 -8.31 -4.77
CA VAL A 101 2.70 -7.74 -6.12
C VAL A 101 3.84 -6.73 -6.29
N GLY A 102 4.54 -6.36 -5.22
CA GLY A 102 5.59 -5.33 -5.22
C GLY A 102 5.14 -3.96 -4.70
N ALA A 103 4.00 -3.90 -4.00
CA ALA A 103 3.36 -2.66 -3.58
C ALA A 103 4.26 -1.74 -2.73
N ALA A 104 5.12 -2.30 -1.88
CA ALA A 104 5.98 -1.47 -1.05
C ALA A 104 7.04 -0.69 -1.85
N ALA A 105 7.55 -1.28 -2.95
CA ALA A 105 8.46 -0.59 -3.86
C ALA A 105 7.71 0.50 -4.62
N PHE A 106 6.54 0.17 -5.17
CA PHE A 106 5.67 1.10 -5.88
C PHE A 106 5.33 2.32 -5.02
N LEU A 107 4.81 2.11 -3.81
CA LEU A 107 4.41 3.18 -2.90
C LEU A 107 5.58 4.06 -2.49
N THR A 108 6.78 3.50 -2.37
CA THR A 108 7.93 4.33 -2.05
C THR A 108 8.38 5.17 -3.24
N LEU A 109 8.40 4.62 -4.46
CA LEU A 109 8.69 5.41 -5.66
C LEU A 109 7.61 6.48 -5.88
N LEU A 110 6.34 6.15 -5.66
CA LEU A 110 5.22 7.08 -5.75
C LEU A 110 5.37 8.26 -4.78
N ASN A 111 5.79 7.98 -3.53
CA ASN A 111 6.00 9.03 -2.53
C ASN A 111 7.30 9.82 -2.78
N GLU A 112 8.44 9.12 -2.83
CA GLU A 112 9.76 9.77 -2.85
C GLU A 112 10.10 10.36 -4.22
N ALA A 113 9.64 9.76 -5.34
CA ALA A 113 9.95 10.25 -6.69
C ALA A 113 8.88 11.21 -7.23
N CYS A 114 7.61 10.99 -6.88
CA CYS A 114 6.46 11.67 -7.50
C CYS A 114 5.67 12.56 -6.53
N ASN A 115 6.03 12.61 -5.25
CA ASN A 115 5.33 13.40 -4.22
C ASN A 115 3.81 13.14 -4.18
N VAL A 116 3.42 11.87 -4.31
CA VAL A 116 2.03 11.42 -4.14
C VAL A 116 1.92 10.64 -2.84
N TYR A 117 1.02 11.07 -1.97
CA TYR A 117 0.70 10.35 -0.74
C TYR A 117 -0.25 9.20 -1.04
N CYS A 118 0.10 7.99 -0.63
CA CYS A 118 -0.78 6.84 -0.72
C CYS A 118 -0.51 5.94 0.49
N PRO A 119 -1.50 5.66 1.36
CA PRO A 119 -1.25 4.95 2.59
C PRO A 119 -0.75 3.51 2.36
N ALA A 120 0.32 3.18 3.09
CA ALA A 120 0.79 1.84 3.43
C ALA A 120 -0.33 0.80 3.66
N SER A 121 -0.40 -0.32 2.94
CA SER A 121 -1.34 -1.40 3.29
C SER A 121 -1.18 -1.86 4.75
N TRP A 122 0.06 -1.98 5.22
CA TRP A 122 0.38 -2.34 6.61
C TRP A 122 0.14 -1.23 7.64
N VAL A 123 -0.34 -0.06 7.24
CA VAL A 123 -0.82 0.99 8.17
C VAL A 123 -2.33 1.22 8.07
N LEU A 124 -3.03 0.51 7.16
CA LEU A 124 -4.47 0.65 7.02
C LEU A 124 -5.20 -0.04 8.18
N PRO A 125 -6.15 0.65 8.84
CA PRO A 125 -6.98 0.04 9.86
C PRO A 125 -7.84 -1.10 9.30
N ASN A 126 -8.14 -2.11 10.10
CA ASN A 126 -9.07 -3.18 9.73
C ASN A 126 -10.55 -2.79 9.92
N ASN A 127 -10.91 -1.58 9.49
CA ASN A 127 -12.28 -1.07 9.51
C ASN A 127 -12.46 0.03 8.43
N GLY A 128 -13.56 -0.05 7.68
CA GLY A 128 -13.90 0.82 6.56
C GLY A 128 -14.15 2.27 6.97
N TYR A 129 -14.79 2.51 8.11
CA TYR A 129 -14.92 3.86 8.68
C TYR A 129 -13.55 4.47 9.02
N CYS A 130 -12.66 3.71 9.66
CA CYS A 130 -11.31 4.19 9.97
C CYS A 130 -10.49 4.45 8.71
N ARG A 131 -10.63 3.63 7.66
CA ARG A 131 -10.02 3.88 6.34
C ARG A 131 -10.61 5.12 5.67
N TYR A 132 -11.92 5.31 5.74
CA TYR A 132 -12.56 6.53 5.26
C TYR A 132 -11.99 7.77 5.95
N ASN A 133 -11.93 7.77 7.28
CA ASN A 133 -11.39 8.90 8.06
C ASN A 133 -9.93 9.21 7.67
N LEU A 134 -9.09 8.18 7.56
CA LEU A 134 -7.70 8.35 7.12
C LEU A 134 -7.62 9.01 5.74
N ASN A 135 -8.38 8.50 4.77
CA ASN A 135 -8.34 9.01 3.40
C ASN A 135 -8.98 10.40 3.29
N PHE A 136 -10.08 10.66 4.01
CA PHE A 136 -10.73 11.97 4.08
C PHE A 136 -9.74 13.05 4.51
N LYS A 137 -9.03 12.83 5.63
CA LYS A 137 -8.02 13.79 6.11
C LYS A 137 -6.85 13.92 5.13
N SER A 138 -6.40 12.81 4.56
CA SER A 138 -5.27 12.81 3.60
C SER A 138 -5.60 13.59 2.32
N LEU A 139 -6.81 13.44 1.79
CA LEU A 139 -7.28 14.14 0.60
C LEU A 139 -7.41 15.65 0.81
N LEU A 140 -7.72 16.08 2.03
CA LEU A 140 -7.78 17.50 2.40
C LEU A 140 -6.40 18.10 2.76
N GLN A 141 -5.48 17.28 3.28
CA GLN A 141 -4.18 17.75 3.77
C GLN A 141 -3.09 17.77 2.70
N TYR A 142 -3.12 16.82 1.74
CA TYR A 142 -2.08 16.67 0.73
C TYR A 142 -2.60 17.02 -0.66
N SER A 143 -1.78 17.71 -1.45
CA SER A 143 -2.13 18.15 -2.80
C SER A 143 -2.31 17.00 -3.80
N GLN A 144 -1.64 15.87 -3.59
CA GLN A 144 -1.72 14.69 -4.45
C GLN A 144 -1.84 13.44 -3.59
N THR A 145 -3.02 12.83 -3.60
CA THR A 145 -3.33 11.65 -2.79
C THR A 145 -3.90 10.56 -3.67
N ALA A 146 -3.53 9.31 -3.42
CA ALA A 146 -4.18 8.12 -3.93
C ALA A 146 -4.76 7.29 -2.78
N ILE A 147 -5.80 6.50 -3.06
CA ILE A 147 -6.46 5.65 -2.07
C ILE A 147 -5.99 4.21 -2.27
N ASN A 148 -5.51 3.55 -1.22
CA ASN A 148 -5.06 2.16 -1.30
C ASN A 148 -6.15 1.16 -0.88
N ILE A 149 -6.33 0.09 -1.66
CA ILE A 149 -7.15 -1.09 -1.34
C ILE A 149 -6.27 -2.34 -1.51
N SER A 150 -5.94 -3.00 -0.40
CA SER A 150 -5.02 -4.14 -0.38
C SER A 150 -5.62 -5.45 0.12
N GLU A 151 -6.85 -5.42 0.63
CA GLU A 151 -7.52 -6.57 1.24
C GLU A 151 -9.04 -6.37 1.25
N THR A 152 -9.79 -7.45 1.45
CA THR A 152 -11.26 -7.47 1.35
C THR A 152 -12.00 -7.91 2.61
N ASN A 153 -11.33 -8.54 3.57
CA ASN A 153 -11.95 -8.93 4.84
C ASN A 153 -11.88 -7.81 5.87
N ILE A 154 -12.60 -6.72 5.60
CA ILE A 154 -12.61 -5.49 6.40
C ILE A 154 -14.05 -5.20 6.83
N LEU A 155 -14.23 -4.90 8.11
CA LEU A 155 -15.51 -4.43 8.63
C LEU A 155 -15.95 -3.16 7.90
N ASP A 156 -17.22 -3.04 7.51
CA ASP A 156 -17.76 -1.87 6.77
C ASP A 156 -17.11 -1.59 5.40
N LEU A 157 -16.47 -2.59 4.78
CA LEU A 157 -15.85 -2.43 3.46
C LEU A 157 -16.86 -1.95 2.41
N ASP A 158 -18.06 -2.51 2.39
CA ASP A 158 -19.06 -2.18 1.37
C ASP A 158 -19.44 -0.70 1.40
N LYS A 159 -19.69 -0.15 2.59
CA LYS A 159 -19.95 1.28 2.73
C LYS A 159 -18.73 2.10 2.33
N TYR A 160 -17.53 1.71 2.78
CA TYR A 160 -16.31 2.42 2.41
C TYR A 160 -16.10 2.48 0.89
N LEU A 161 -16.26 1.36 0.17
CA LEU A 161 -16.10 1.34 -1.29
C LEU A 161 -17.17 2.16 -2.01
N ASN A 162 -18.43 2.15 -1.55
CA ASN A 162 -19.50 2.96 -2.14
C ASN A 162 -19.33 4.47 -1.89
N LEU A 163 -18.52 4.84 -0.89
CA LEU A 163 -18.16 6.23 -0.59
C LEU A 163 -16.88 6.67 -1.32
N ILE A 164 -16.27 5.86 -2.17
CA ILE A 164 -15.22 6.33 -3.08
C ILE A 164 -15.89 6.71 -4.41
N ASP A 165 -15.59 7.89 -4.94
CA ASP A 165 -16.14 8.31 -6.23
C ASP A 165 -15.78 7.29 -7.33
N CYS A 166 -16.81 6.76 -8.00
CA CYS A 166 -16.70 5.73 -9.01
C CYS A 166 -16.03 6.20 -10.31
N ASN A 167 -15.84 7.51 -10.46
CA ASN A 167 -15.11 8.11 -11.58
C ASN A 167 -13.60 8.15 -11.36
N ILE A 168 -13.12 7.96 -10.13
CA ILE A 168 -11.68 7.93 -9.85
C ILE A 168 -11.05 6.74 -10.60
N PRO A 169 -9.99 6.98 -11.40
CA PRO A 169 -9.40 5.94 -12.22
C PRO A 169 -8.68 4.90 -11.33
N ILE A 170 -8.65 3.65 -11.77
CA ILE A 170 -8.12 2.54 -10.98
C ILE A 170 -6.78 2.07 -11.54
N LEU A 171 -5.79 1.91 -10.67
CA LEU A 171 -4.52 1.25 -10.95
C LEU A 171 -4.48 -0.09 -10.19
N ILE A 172 -4.31 -1.19 -10.91
CA ILE A 172 -4.15 -2.53 -10.35
C ILE A 172 -2.74 -3.01 -10.61
N GLN A 173 -2.02 -3.33 -9.54
CA GLN A 173 -0.72 -3.98 -9.66
C GLN A 173 -0.85 -5.48 -9.59
N THR A 174 -0.30 -6.17 -10.58
CA THR A 174 -0.37 -7.62 -10.72
C THR A 174 1.00 -8.26 -10.80
N ARG A 175 1.03 -9.58 -10.71
CA ARG A 175 2.23 -10.39 -10.80
C ARG A 175 1.86 -11.79 -11.27
N ASP A 176 2.78 -12.45 -11.96
CA ASP A 176 2.71 -13.90 -12.19
C ASP A 176 2.30 -14.63 -10.88
N PRO A 177 1.15 -15.34 -10.87
CA PRO A 177 0.64 -15.99 -9.67
C PRO A 177 1.59 -17.00 -9.01
N ILE A 178 2.43 -17.69 -9.79
CA ILE A 178 3.42 -18.63 -9.24
C ILE A 178 4.54 -17.86 -8.55
N SER A 179 4.96 -16.74 -9.15
CA SER A 179 5.93 -15.82 -8.55
C SER A 179 5.38 -15.16 -7.28
N LEU A 180 4.08 -14.92 -7.23
CA LEU A 180 3.36 -14.40 -6.07
C LEU A 180 3.34 -15.45 -4.94
N LEU A 181 3.03 -16.73 -5.23
CA LEU A 181 3.11 -17.80 -4.23
C LEU A 181 4.54 -17.99 -3.68
N LYS A 182 5.55 -17.93 -4.56
CA LYS A 182 6.95 -17.93 -4.15
C LYS A 182 7.23 -16.81 -3.14
N HIS A 183 6.68 -15.62 -3.33
CA HIS A 183 6.86 -14.53 -2.39
C HIS A 183 6.11 -14.77 -1.07
N SER A 184 4.84 -15.18 -1.14
CA SER A 184 4.00 -15.40 0.04
C SER A 184 4.52 -16.52 0.94
N TYR A 185 4.94 -17.66 0.36
CA TYR A 185 5.40 -18.83 1.12
C TYR A 185 6.92 -18.98 1.19
N GLY A 186 7.66 -18.42 0.24
CA GLY A 186 9.12 -18.54 0.15
C GLY A 186 9.91 -17.52 0.98
N ARG A 187 9.23 -16.67 1.75
CA ARG A 187 9.84 -15.65 2.62
C ARG A 187 9.66 -16.00 4.09
N ASP A 188 10.70 -15.78 4.87
CA ASP A 188 10.66 -15.92 6.33
C ASP A 188 10.02 -14.67 6.95
N TRP A 189 8.71 -14.70 7.15
CA TRP A 189 7.95 -13.59 7.72
C TRP A 189 8.19 -13.40 9.23
N SER A 190 8.91 -14.30 9.92
CA SER A 190 9.31 -14.06 11.31
C SER A 190 10.19 -12.82 11.45
N LYS A 191 10.89 -12.42 10.38
CA LYS A 191 11.75 -11.23 10.35
C LYS A 191 10.98 -9.92 10.52
N VAL A 192 9.66 -9.92 10.33
CA VAL A 192 8.83 -8.74 10.61
C VAL A 192 8.92 -8.35 12.10
N GLN A 193 9.16 -9.31 13.00
CA GLN A 193 9.33 -9.07 14.43
C GLN A 193 10.75 -8.58 14.73
N ARG A 194 10.88 -7.29 15.02
CA ARG A 194 12.18 -6.62 15.26
C ARG A 194 12.64 -6.76 16.71
N ASN A 195 13.08 -7.97 17.06
CA ASN A 195 13.47 -8.31 18.44
C ASN A 195 14.96 -8.03 18.69
N TYR A 196 15.42 -6.81 18.43
CA TYR A 196 16.81 -6.39 18.64
C TYR A 196 16.88 -4.90 19.05
N ASN A 197 17.97 -4.50 19.69
CA ASN A 197 18.19 -3.08 20.01
C ASN A 197 18.61 -2.30 18.75
N GLN A 198 17.88 -1.25 18.41
CA GLN A 198 18.20 -0.40 17.25
C GLN A 198 19.37 0.56 17.51
N ASN A 199 19.68 0.85 18.78
CA ASN A 199 20.78 1.74 19.16
C ASN A 199 22.02 0.93 19.48
N PHE A 200 23.14 1.29 18.86
CA PHE A 200 24.43 0.62 19.06
C PHE A 200 25.60 1.60 18.93
N ASN A 201 26.80 1.17 19.27
CA ASN A 201 28.01 1.99 19.19
C ASN A 201 29.21 1.11 18.82
N LEU A 202 30.41 1.69 18.83
CA LEU A 202 31.66 1.02 18.44
C LEU A 202 31.97 -0.27 19.23
N ASN A 203 31.43 -0.45 20.43
CA ASN A 203 31.67 -1.61 21.28
C ASN A 203 30.61 -2.71 21.12
N PHE A 204 29.57 -2.49 20.33
CA PHE A 204 28.50 -3.46 20.13
C PHE A 204 28.95 -4.63 19.25
N ASN A 205 28.49 -5.83 19.55
CA ASN A 205 28.72 -6.99 18.69
C ASN A 205 27.68 -7.04 17.57
N TYR A 206 28.02 -6.52 16.39
CA TYR A 206 27.09 -6.50 15.26
C TYR A 206 26.67 -7.90 14.76
N GLN A 207 27.32 -8.99 15.22
CA GLN A 207 26.92 -10.35 14.90
C GLN A 207 25.48 -10.65 15.34
N GLU A 208 24.96 -9.96 16.36
CA GLU A 208 23.54 -10.05 16.75
C GLU A 208 22.61 -9.68 15.59
N TYR A 209 22.93 -8.63 14.82
CA TYR A 209 22.16 -8.22 13.65
C TYR A 209 22.29 -9.22 12.49
N ILE A 210 23.48 -9.79 12.30
CA ILE A 210 23.72 -10.80 11.27
C ILE A 210 22.94 -12.09 11.60
N ASN A 211 22.90 -12.49 12.87
CA ASN A 211 22.12 -13.62 13.33
C ASN A 211 20.61 -13.38 13.14
N PHE A 212 20.13 -12.17 13.42
CA PHE A 212 18.75 -11.78 13.12
C PHE A 212 18.43 -11.92 11.62
N LEU A 213 19.32 -11.48 10.73
CA LEU A 213 19.13 -11.54 9.29
C LEU A 213 19.18 -12.97 8.71
N LYS A 214 19.73 -13.94 9.44
CA LYS A 214 19.86 -15.33 8.95
C LYS A 214 18.48 -15.94 8.68
N PRO A 215 18.17 -16.38 7.45
CA PRO A 215 16.87 -16.97 7.12
C PRO A 215 16.62 -18.29 7.84
N ASN A 216 15.37 -18.53 8.22
CA ASN A 216 14.86 -19.90 8.33
C ASN A 216 14.47 -20.43 6.94
N LYS A 217 14.65 -21.74 6.70
CA LYS A 217 14.18 -22.36 5.46
C LYS A 217 12.66 -22.41 5.46
N THR A 218 12.08 -21.98 4.35
CA THR A 218 10.63 -21.98 4.11
C THR A 218 10.25 -23.04 3.10
N TYR A 219 8.98 -23.42 3.10
CA TYR A 219 8.43 -24.47 2.24
C TYR A 219 7.08 -24.06 1.69
N MET A 220 6.71 -24.63 0.54
CA MET A 220 5.39 -24.46 -0.05
C MET A 220 4.30 -25.02 0.87
N LYS A 221 3.14 -24.39 0.80
CA LYS A 221 1.91 -24.78 1.46
C LYS A 221 0.78 -24.85 0.43
N ASP A 222 -0.32 -25.49 0.79
CA ASP A 222 -1.54 -25.63 -0.03
C ASP A 222 -2.79 -25.03 0.64
N ASP A 223 -2.58 -24.16 1.64
CA ASP A 223 -3.58 -23.39 2.38
C ASP A 223 -3.94 -22.07 1.64
N PHE A 224 -4.22 -22.16 0.35
CA PHE A 224 -4.48 -20.99 -0.50
C PHE A 224 -5.70 -20.18 -0.07
N GLU A 225 -6.58 -20.75 0.74
CA GLU A 225 -7.73 -20.07 1.32
C GLU A 225 -7.28 -18.85 2.17
N ASN A 226 -6.11 -18.93 2.82
CA ASN A 226 -5.51 -17.82 3.58
C ASN A 226 -5.05 -16.64 2.69
N LEU A 227 -5.03 -16.82 1.37
CA LEU A 227 -4.60 -15.81 0.40
C LEU A 227 -5.79 -15.07 -0.23
N LEU A 228 -7.02 -15.56 -0.07
CA LEU A 228 -8.21 -15.02 -0.75
C LEU A 228 -8.57 -13.59 -0.32
N GLU A 229 -8.16 -13.20 0.89
CA GLU A 229 -8.60 -11.92 1.47
C GLU A 229 -7.58 -10.80 1.31
N ASN A 230 -6.33 -11.10 0.97
CA ASN A 230 -5.25 -10.10 0.86
C ASN A 230 -4.37 -10.25 -0.39
N THR A 231 -4.41 -11.38 -1.08
CA THR A 231 -3.49 -11.70 -2.18
C THR A 231 -4.27 -11.93 -3.48
N PHE A 232 -5.31 -12.76 -3.43
CA PHE A 232 -6.21 -13.02 -4.56
C PHE A 232 -7.55 -12.33 -4.30
N ILE A 233 -7.58 -11.00 -4.38
CA ILE A 233 -8.73 -10.19 -3.95
C ILE A 233 -9.61 -9.72 -5.12
N MET A 234 -9.16 -9.88 -6.36
CA MET A 234 -9.83 -9.31 -7.52
C MET A 234 -11.20 -9.91 -7.74
N HIS A 235 -11.36 -11.22 -7.57
CA HIS A 235 -12.67 -11.86 -7.72
C HIS A 235 -13.75 -11.24 -6.79
N THR A 236 -13.35 -10.75 -5.61
CA THR A 236 -14.25 -10.07 -4.67
C THR A 236 -14.46 -8.60 -5.05
N LEU A 237 -13.41 -7.90 -5.48
CA LEU A 237 -13.48 -6.47 -5.78
C LEU A 237 -14.17 -6.14 -7.11
N LEU A 238 -14.07 -7.00 -8.13
CA LEU A 238 -14.59 -6.73 -9.48
C LEU A 238 -16.10 -6.41 -9.51
N ASN A 239 -16.87 -6.92 -8.56
CA ASN A 239 -18.31 -6.64 -8.44
C ASN A 239 -18.63 -5.38 -7.61
N LYS A 240 -17.62 -4.75 -7.00
CA LYS A 240 -17.75 -3.63 -6.07
C LYS A 240 -17.09 -2.34 -6.57
N ILE A 241 -16.38 -2.40 -7.69
CA ILE A 241 -15.64 -1.27 -8.29
C ILE A 241 -16.08 -1.03 -9.72
N ASN A 242 -15.86 0.18 -10.22
CA ASN A 242 -16.05 0.50 -11.63
C ASN A 242 -14.93 -0.10 -12.47
N THR A 243 -15.24 -1.12 -13.27
CA THR A 243 -14.24 -1.84 -14.09
C THR A 243 -13.92 -1.17 -15.42
N ASN A 244 -14.64 -0.12 -15.81
CA ASN A 244 -14.49 0.53 -17.11
C ASN A 244 -13.18 1.30 -17.28
N ASN A 245 -12.54 1.73 -16.19
CA ASN A 245 -11.33 2.56 -16.22
C ASN A 245 -10.20 1.97 -15.36
N ILE A 246 -9.86 0.71 -15.63
CA ILE A 246 -8.76 -0.01 -14.97
C ILE A 246 -7.48 0.09 -15.81
N THR A 247 -6.39 0.47 -15.16
CA THR A 247 -5.02 0.36 -15.67
C THR A 247 -4.30 -0.75 -14.92
N TYR A 248 -3.74 -1.71 -15.65
CA TYR A 248 -2.89 -2.75 -15.08
C TYR A 248 -1.41 -2.41 -15.24
N ILE A 249 -0.64 -2.66 -14.19
CA ILE A 249 0.83 -2.72 -14.22
C ILE A 249 1.29 -4.08 -13.72
N ASP A 250 2.27 -4.67 -14.39
CA ASP A 250 2.90 -5.89 -13.90
C ASP A 250 4.06 -5.55 -12.95
N MET A 251 4.37 -6.43 -12.01
CA MET A 251 5.52 -6.26 -11.14
C MET A 251 6.84 -6.06 -11.92
N CYS A 252 7.00 -6.70 -13.10
CA CYS A 252 8.20 -6.51 -13.93
C CYS A 252 8.30 -5.10 -14.55
N ASP A 253 7.24 -4.29 -14.54
CA ASP A 253 7.29 -2.88 -14.96
C ASP A 253 7.99 -2.00 -13.91
N LEU A 254 8.25 -2.54 -12.71
CA LEU A 254 9.02 -1.90 -11.64
C LEU A 254 10.48 -2.36 -11.60
N ASP A 255 10.94 -3.11 -12.60
CA ASP A 255 12.35 -3.44 -12.74
C ASP A 255 13.19 -2.16 -12.93
N GLU A 256 14.44 -2.18 -12.44
CA GLU A 256 15.38 -1.04 -12.45
C GLU A 256 15.44 -0.30 -13.80
N LYS A 257 15.36 -1.04 -14.92
CA LYS A 257 15.46 -0.49 -16.28
C LYS A 257 14.16 0.13 -16.81
N LYS A 258 13.02 -0.16 -16.20
CA LYS A 258 11.69 0.23 -16.68
C LYS A 258 10.97 1.17 -15.72
N ALA A 259 11.27 1.10 -14.43
CA ALA A 259 10.52 1.78 -13.39
C ALA A 259 10.39 3.29 -13.63
N TYR A 260 11.46 3.96 -14.06
CA TYR A 260 11.40 5.39 -14.35
C TYR A 260 10.36 5.72 -15.44
N ASP A 261 10.45 5.06 -16.59
CA ASP A 261 9.52 5.27 -17.72
C ASP A 261 8.09 4.85 -17.36
N THR A 262 7.93 3.78 -16.57
CA THR A 262 6.64 3.37 -16.02
C THR A 262 6.02 4.53 -15.23
N PHE A 263 6.77 5.14 -14.30
CA PHE A 263 6.26 6.26 -13.50
C PHE A 263 6.00 7.54 -14.32
N ILE A 264 6.77 7.81 -15.38
CA ILE A 264 6.45 8.89 -16.34
C ILE A 264 5.09 8.64 -17.01
N ASN A 265 4.84 7.41 -17.47
CA ASN A 265 3.57 7.05 -18.11
C ASN A 265 2.39 7.13 -17.13
N LEU A 266 2.59 6.68 -15.89
CA LEU A 266 1.56 6.76 -14.85
C LEU A 266 1.26 8.21 -14.46
N ALA A 267 2.29 9.05 -14.33
CA ALA A 267 2.15 10.47 -14.02
C ALA A 267 1.31 11.19 -15.08
N ASN A 268 1.59 10.95 -16.36
CA ASN A 268 0.80 11.50 -17.46
C ASN A 268 -0.64 10.97 -17.47
N LYS A 269 -0.84 9.68 -17.13
CA LYS A 269 -2.17 9.04 -17.19
C LYS A 269 -3.08 9.49 -16.05
N PHE A 270 -2.54 9.63 -14.85
CA PHE A 270 -3.30 9.95 -13.63
C PHE A 270 -3.10 11.41 -13.18
N ASP A 271 -2.46 12.23 -14.01
CA ASP A 271 -2.22 13.65 -13.77
C ASP A 271 -1.56 13.93 -12.41
N PHE A 272 -0.45 13.27 -12.12
CA PHE A 272 0.36 13.57 -10.92
C PHE A 272 1.79 13.99 -11.32
N THR A 273 2.55 14.52 -10.35
CA THR A 273 3.91 15.01 -10.59
C THR A 273 4.83 13.88 -11.12
N PRO A 274 5.47 14.05 -12.29
CA PRO A 274 6.40 13.06 -12.83
C PRO A 274 7.58 12.75 -11.89
N PRO A 275 8.18 11.55 -11.98
CA PRO A 275 9.33 11.19 -11.16
C PRO A 275 10.54 12.09 -11.43
N HIS A 276 11.18 12.58 -10.36
CA HIS A 276 12.52 13.16 -10.49
C HIS A 276 13.58 12.08 -10.74
N ASN A 277 14.76 12.49 -11.19
CA ASN A 277 15.80 11.59 -11.70
C ASN A 277 16.86 11.25 -10.63
N ASP A 278 16.50 10.49 -9.59
CA ASP A 278 17.46 9.85 -8.68
C ASP A 278 17.66 8.37 -9.05
N GLU A 279 18.76 8.05 -9.72
CA GLU A 279 19.06 6.68 -10.15
C GLU A 279 19.12 5.66 -9.01
N ASN A 280 19.62 6.04 -7.82
CA ASN A 280 19.78 5.08 -6.71
C ASN A 280 18.41 4.66 -6.16
N LEU A 281 17.45 5.58 -6.15
CA LEU A 281 16.09 5.30 -5.73
C LEU A 281 15.45 4.22 -6.61
N PHE A 282 15.61 4.30 -7.94
CA PHE A 282 15.10 3.30 -8.88
C PHE A 282 15.90 1.99 -8.91
N LYS A 283 17.15 2.00 -8.43
CA LYS A 283 18.01 0.81 -8.24
C LYS A 283 17.75 0.07 -6.92
N ARG A 284 16.96 0.66 -6.03
CA ARG A 284 16.72 0.12 -4.69
C ARG A 284 15.88 -1.15 -4.73
N LYS A 285 16.38 -2.22 -4.13
CA LYS A 285 15.63 -3.48 -3.99
C LYS A 285 14.94 -3.54 -2.64
N GLU A 286 13.63 -3.26 -2.65
CA GLU A 286 12.80 -3.10 -1.46
C GLU A 286 12.85 -4.29 -0.47
N PHE A 287 13.02 -5.51 -0.99
CA PHE A 287 13.07 -6.75 -0.22
C PHE A 287 14.35 -7.57 -0.48
N ARG A 288 15.50 -6.91 -0.66
CA ARG A 288 16.80 -7.60 -0.79
C ARG A 288 17.17 -8.29 0.53
N GLY A 289 17.23 -9.61 0.52
CA GLY A 289 17.35 -10.43 1.72
C GLY A 289 16.27 -10.04 2.73
N TYR A 290 16.69 -9.75 3.96
CA TYR A 290 15.82 -9.23 5.03
C TYR A 290 16.26 -7.86 5.55
N ILE A 291 17.08 -7.11 4.78
CA ILE A 291 17.67 -5.82 5.20
C ILE A 291 16.59 -4.84 5.67
N ARG A 292 15.46 -4.78 4.96
CA ARG A 292 14.32 -3.89 5.32
C ARG A 292 13.90 -4.07 6.78
N TYR A 293 13.95 -5.29 7.30
CA TYR A 293 13.54 -5.59 8.66
C TYR A 293 14.60 -5.29 9.71
N LEU A 294 15.87 -5.12 9.30
CA LEU A 294 16.95 -4.65 10.17
C LEU A 294 16.92 -3.12 10.35
N LEU A 295 16.36 -2.38 9.39
CA LEU A 295 16.46 -0.91 9.35
C LEU A 295 15.20 -0.22 9.88
N PRO A 296 15.31 0.94 10.57
CA PRO A 296 16.53 1.71 10.79
C PRO A 296 17.36 1.25 12.01
N LEU A 297 18.66 1.57 11.99
CA LEU A 297 19.57 1.48 13.13
C LEU A 297 20.18 2.84 13.44
N ILE A 298 20.55 3.07 14.70
CA ILE A 298 21.16 4.30 15.19
C ILE A 298 22.53 3.97 15.78
N PHE A 299 23.59 4.42 15.11
CA PHE A 299 24.96 4.29 15.59
C PHE A 299 25.37 5.53 16.37
N GLN A 300 25.59 5.38 17.67
CA GLN A 300 26.08 6.44 18.55
C GLN A 300 27.61 6.56 18.42
N VAL A 301 28.09 7.67 17.85
CA VAL A 301 29.53 7.98 17.75
C VAL A 301 30.05 8.48 19.09
N ASP A 302 29.37 9.48 19.65
CA ASP A 302 29.59 10.09 20.96
C ASP A 302 28.29 10.81 21.41
N TYR A 303 28.28 11.59 22.49
CA TYR A 303 27.08 12.26 22.98
C TYR A 303 26.45 13.28 22.00
N GLU A 304 27.21 13.80 21.03
CA GLU A 304 26.74 14.80 20.07
C GLU A 304 26.40 14.22 18.71
N ILE A 305 27.13 13.17 18.28
CA ILE A 305 27.07 12.63 16.92
C ILE A 305 26.37 11.28 16.91
N LYS A 306 25.36 11.18 16.04
CA LYS A 306 24.63 9.95 15.73
C LYS A 306 24.61 9.76 14.23
N LEU A 307 24.78 8.52 13.78
CA LEU A 307 24.57 8.12 12.39
C LEU A 307 23.29 7.29 12.32
N ILE A 308 22.43 7.59 11.36
CA ILE A 308 21.22 6.81 11.11
C ILE A 308 21.49 5.90 9.91
N ILE A 309 21.50 4.59 10.13
CA ILE A 309 21.58 3.62 9.05
C ILE A 309 20.15 3.25 8.69
N ASN A 310 19.72 3.58 7.47
CA ASN A 310 18.34 3.33 7.03
C ASN A 310 18.33 2.90 5.57
N ARG A 311 17.15 2.52 5.06
CA ARG A 311 16.95 2.32 3.62
C ARG A 311 17.40 3.59 2.89
N TYR A 312 17.97 3.43 1.69
CA TYR A 312 18.26 4.57 0.83
C TYR A 312 16.96 5.34 0.59
N HIS A 313 16.99 6.62 0.93
CA HIS A 313 15.93 7.60 0.72
C HIS A 313 16.56 8.98 0.49
N ILE A 314 15.78 9.87 -0.10
CA ILE A 314 16.19 11.27 -0.32
C ILE A 314 15.95 12.05 0.97
N ASN A 315 16.96 12.78 1.42
CA ASN A 315 16.89 13.55 2.66
C ASN A 315 17.53 14.94 2.48
N ASN A 316 16.76 15.98 2.78
CA ASN A 316 17.21 17.37 2.62
C ASN A 316 17.93 17.93 3.86
N GLU A 317 17.81 17.29 5.02
CA GLU A 317 18.41 17.74 6.29
C GLU A 317 19.70 16.99 6.62
N GLN A 318 19.84 15.78 6.09
CA GLN A 318 20.97 14.88 6.37
C GLN A 318 21.79 14.59 5.12
N ILE A 319 23.05 14.22 5.29
CA ILE A 319 23.95 13.77 4.22
C ILE A 319 24.11 12.26 4.31
N ASN A 320 23.93 11.57 3.19
CA ASN A 320 24.30 10.16 3.06
C ASN A 320 25.84 10.03 2.92
N ILE A 321 26.49 9.53 3.96
CA ILE A 321 27.94 9.32 4.04
C ILE A 321 28.37 7.88 3.75
N PHE A 322 27.52 7.06 3.11
CA PHE A 322 27.84 5.66 2.82
C PHE A 322 29.23 5.48 2.18
N SER A 323 29.57 6.30 1.18
CA SER A 323 30.85 6.26 0.45
C SER A 323 32.09 6.59 1.30
N TYR A 324 31.92 7.29 2.43
CA TYR A 324 33.01 7.51 3.39
C TYR A 324 33.33 6.23 4.17
N ILE A 325 32.35 5.35 4.32
CA ILE A 325 32.40 4.14 5.14
C ILE A 325 32.72 2.90 4.31
N SER A 326 31.98 2.66 3.23
CA SER A 326 32.12 1.48 2.35
C SER A 326 31.80 1.82 0.90
N ASN A 327 32.23 0.96 -0.03
CA ASN A 327 31.98 1.08 -1.46
C ASN A 327 31.23 -0.13 -2.05
N ASN A 328 30.70 -1.01 -1.20
CA ASN A 328 29.95 -2.17 -1.69
C ASN A 328 28.59 -1.79 -2.29
N ASP A 329 27.93 -2.75 -2.95
CA ASP A 329 26.68 -2.54 -3.70
C ASP A 329 25.43 -2.34 -2.82
N LEU A 330 25.57 -2.42 -1.49
CA LEU A 330 24.50 -2.03 -0.57
C LEU A 330 24.19 -0.53 -0.64
N LYS A 331 25.06 0.30 -1.24
CA LYS A 331 24.83 1.75 -1.43
C LYS A 331 23.50 2.11 -2.11
N ASN A 332 22.96 1.20 -2.93
CA ASN A 332 21.66 1.37 -3.60
C ASN A 332 20.48 1.03 -2.66
N ASN A 333 20.74 0.34 -1.55
CA ASN A 333 19.72 -0.22 -0.66
C ASN A 333 19.72 0.43 0.72
N ILE A 334 20.90 0.86 1.19
CA ILE A 334 21.17 1.40 2.53
C ILE A 334 21.87 2.74 2.38
N GLY A 335 21.45 3.73 3.16
CA GLY A 335 22.19 4.97 3.39
C GLY A 335 22.65 5.08 4.85
N ILE A 336 23.74 5.81 5.07
CA ILE A 336 24.22 6.19 6.40
C ILE A 336 24.11 7.70 6.51
N TYR A 337 23.18 8.18 7.32
CA TYR A 337 22.80 9.58 7.37
C TYR A 337 23.36 10.27 8.61
N ILE A 338 23.90 11.47 8.41
CA ILE A 338 24.35 12.37 9.46
C ILE A 338 23.77 13.77 9.22
N ASP A 339 23.49 14.50 10.29
CA ASP A 339 23.19 15.94 10.23
C ASP A 339 24.29 16.68 9.43
N LYS A 340 23.86 17.47 8.44
CA LYS A 340 24.74 18.30 7.58
C LYS A 340 25.76 19.10 8.38
N ASN A 341 25.37 19.63 9.53
CA ASN A 341 26.21 20.49 10.36
C ASN A 341 27.26 19.72 11.18
N LYS A 342 27.14 18.38 11.27
CA LYS A 342 28.03 17.53 12.08
C LYS A 342 29.07 16.77 11.27
N ILE A 343 29.03 16.84 9.93
CA ILE A 343 29.94 16.09 9.06
C ILE A 343 31.41 16.41 9.32
N SER A 344 31.79 17.69 9.39
CA SER A 344 33.18 18.09 9.64
C SER A 344 33.67 17.63 11.01
N LYS A 345 32.79 17.64 12.02
CA LYS A 345 33.12 17.13 13.35
C LYS A 345 33.29 15.61 13.35
N PHE A 346 32.46 14.88 12.61
CA PHE A 346 32.56 13.43 12.46
C PHE A 346 33.84 13.00 11.74
N LEU A 347 34.18 13.62 10.61
CA LEU A 347 35.38 13.28 9.83
C LEU A 347 36.68 13.56 10.60
N ASN A 348 36.68 14.55 11.50
CA ASN A 348 37.81 14.87 12.38
C ASN A 348 37.73 14.20 13.76
N HIS A 349 36.74 13.32 13.99
CA HIS A 349 36.58 12.67 15.29
C HIS A 349 37.76 11.74 15.59
N LYS A 350 38.27 11.74 16.82
CA LYS A 350 39.45 10.94 17.23
C LYS A 350 39.33 9.44 16.95
N ASN A 351 38.10 8.90 16.96
CA ASN A 351 37.83 7.49 16.68
C ASN A 351 37.36 7.22 15.24
N TYR A 352 37.41 8.22 14.33
CA TYR A 352 36.88 8.10 12.97
C TYR A 352 37.39 6.86 12.24
N ALA A 353 38.71 6.60 12.27
CA ALA A 353 39.30 5.43 11.61
C ALA A 353 38.73 4.10 12.15
N LYS A 354 38.59 3.97 13.48
CA LYS A 354 38.01 2.77 14.11
C LYS A 354 36.54 2.61 13.78
N ILE A 355 35.78 3.70 13.79
CA ILE A 355 34.36 3.72 13.43
C ILE A 355 34.16 3.32 11.97
N LYS A 356 34.95 3.91 11.05
CA LYS A 356 34.94 3.57 9.64
C LYS A 356 35.22 2.09 9.42
N GLN A 357 36.27 1.55 10.04
CA GLN A 357 36.61 0.13 9.92
C GLN A 357 35.49 -0.77 10.47
N TYR A 358 34.97 -0.47 11.66
CA TYR A 358 33.89 -1.23 12.28
C TYR A 358 32.63 -1.25 11.41
N LEU A 359 32.18 -0.09 10.94
CA LEU A 359 30.98 0.02 10.11
C LEU A 359 31.19 -0.58 8.71
N SER A 360 32.40 -0.51 8.14
CA SER A 360 32.72 -1.20 6.89
C SER A 360 32.59 -2.71 7.05
N ASN A 361 33.21 -3.29 8.09
CA ASN A 361 33.13 -4.73 8.36
C ASN A 361 31.68 -5.17 8.63
N PHE A 362 30.90 -4.34 9.33
CA PHE A 362 29.48 -4.58 9.55
C PHE A 362 28.69 -4.60 8.23
N LEU A 363 28.90 -3.63 7.34
CA LEU A 363 28.23 -3.57 6.04
C LEU A 363 28.62 -4.75 5.14
N ASP A 364 29.87 -5.20 5.18
CA ASP A 364 30.31 -6.38 4.44
C ASP A 364 29.66 -7.66 4.98
N ALA A 365 29.55 -7.81 6.31
CA ALA A 365 28.82 -8.93 6.91
C ALA A 365 27.31 -8.91 6.57
N ILE A 366 26.67 -7.73 6.50
CA ILE A 366 25.29 -7.61 6.00
C ILE A 366 25.21 -8.09 4.55
N LYS A 367 26.16 -7.67 3.70
CA LYS A 367 26.18 -8.07 2.30
C LYS A 367 26.27 -9.59 2.16
N ASP A 368 27.18 -10.22 2.88
CA ASP A 368 27.39 -11.67 2.82
C ASP A 368 26.12 -12.45 3.19
N ILE A 369 25.45 -12.09 4.30
CA ILE A 369 24.23 -12.80 4.70
C ILE A 369 23.06 -12.54 3.74
N VAL A 370 23.03 -11.38 3.11
CA VAL A 370 22.00 -11.01 2.13
C VAL A 370 22.20 -11.76 0.83
N ASP A 371 23.42 -11.84 0.31
CA ASP A 371 23.71 -12.59 -0.90
C ASP A 371 23.50 -14.09 -0.67
N TYR A 372 23.87 -14.61 0.50
CA TYR A 372 23.51 -15.96 0.94
C TYR A 372 21.99 -16.17 0.92
N THR A 373 21.23 -15.21 1.46
CA THR A 373 19.76 -15.30 1.49
C THR A 373 19.20 -15.34 0.08
N GLU A 374 19.57 -14.40 -0.80
CA GLU A 374 19.05 -14.33 -2.17
C GLU A 374 19.36 -15.59 -2.99
N ALA A 375 20.53 -16.20 -2.76
CA ALA A 375 20.90 -17.47 -3.39
C ALA A 375 20.02 -18.65 -2.93
N ASN A 376 19.57 -18.65 -1.67
CA ASN A 376 18.87 -19.79 -1.04
C ASN A 376 17.34 -19.61 -0.90
N LEU A 377 16.81 -18.42 -1.20
CA LEU A 377 15.37 -18.17 -1.25
C LEU A 377 14.70 -19.10 -2.27
N MET A 378 13.50 -19.55 -1.91
CA MET A 378 12.65 -20.38 -2.78
C MET A 378 12.54 -19.77 -4.18
N LYS A 379 12.62 -20.62 -5.21
CA LYS A 379 12.45 -20.24 -6.62
C LYS A 379 11.10 -20.69 -7.15
N GLU A 380 10.65 -20.06 -8.23
CA GLU A 380 9.40 -20.43 -8.92
C GLU A 380 9.40 -21.90 -9.37
N ASP A 381 10.54 -22.45 -9.75
CA ASP A 381 10.66 -23.85 -10.15
C ASP A 381 10.35 -24.83 -9.00
N GLU A 382 10.70 -24.46 -7.75
CA GLU A 382 10.33 -25.24 -6.55
C GLU A 382 8.81 -25.20 -6.31
N VAL A 383 8.16 -24.07 -6.61
CA VAL A 383 6.69 -23.92 -6.51
C VAL A 383 6.00 -24.79 -7.56
N LEU A 384 6.48 -24.75 -8.80
CA LEU A 384 5.94 -25.57 -9.90
C LEU A 384 6.14 -27.07 -9.64
N ASP A 385 7.31 -27.49 -9.16
CA ASP A 385 7.57 -28.89 -8.81
C ASP A 385 6.62 -29.39 -7.71
N TYR A 386 6.37 -28.57 -6.68
CA TYR A 386 5.39 -28.87 -5.64
C TYR A 386 3.97 -29.05 -6.23
N LEU A 387 3.51 -28.12 -7.05
CA LEU A 387 2.17 -28.17 -7.67
C LEU A 387 2.03 -29.34 -8.67
N LYS A 388 3.11 -29.71 -9.36
CA LYS A 388 3.12 -30.87 -10.27
C LYS A 388 2.90 -32.17 -9.49
N LYS A 389 3.55 -32.31 -8.32
CA LYS A 389 3.47 -33.49 -7.45
C LYS A 389 2.21 -33.53 -6.58
N ASN A 390 1.69 -32.39 -6.14
CA ASN A 390 0.49 -32.29 -5.32
C ASN A 390 -0.75 -31.96 -6.17
N LYS A 391 -1.48 -33.00 -6.61
CA LYS A 391 -2.69 -32.85 -7.43
C LYS A 391 -3.78 -32.03 -6.73
N THR A 392 -3.96 -32.19 -5.42
CA THR A 392 -4.98 -31.46 -4.65
C THR A 392 -4.69 -29.97 -4.63
N ALA A 393 -3.46 -29.59 -4.28
CA ALA A 393 -3.03 -28.19 -4.30
C ALA A 393 -3.16 -27.58 -5.71
N ARG A 394 -2.73 -28.32 -6.73
CA ARG A 394 -2.84 -27.88 -8.14
C ARG A 394 -4.28 -27.53 -8.53
N LEU A 395 -5.24 -28.41 -8.23
CA LEU A 395 -6.64 -28.19 -8.57
C LEU A 395 -7.23 -27.00 -7.80
N LYS A 396 -6.96 -26.91 -6.49
CA LYS A 396 -7.37 -25.77 -5.67
C LYS A 396 -6.88 -24.44 -6.23
N LEU A 397 -5.59 -24.36 -6.56
CA LEU A 397 -5.01 -23.13 -7.12
C LEU A 397 -5.66 -22.77 -8.46
N LYS A 398 -5.91 -23.75 -9.34
CA LYS A 398 -6.57 -23.53 -10.63
C LYS A 398 -7.96 -22.91 -10.45
N ASP A 399 -8.76 -23.44 -9.53
CA ASP A 399 -10.11 -22.93 -9.25
C ASP A 399 -10.10 -21.48 -8.75
N ILE A 400 -9.08 -21.10 -7.96
CA ILE A 400 -8.88 -19.72 -7.50
C ILE A 400 -8.48 -18.82 -8.67
N LEU A 401 -7.46 -19.22 -9.44
CA LEU A 401 -6.91 -18.41 -10.52
C LEU A 401 -7.88 -18.21 -11.69
N ASP A 402 -8.77 -19.17 -11.95
CA ASP A 402 -9.80 -19.03 -12.98
C ASP A 402 -10.78 -17.89 -12.69
N LYS A 403 -11.07 -17.64 -11.41
CA LYS A 403 -11.90 -16.51 -10.97
C LYS A 403 -11.09 -15.22 -10.86
N GLU A 404 -9.92 -15.30 -10.26
CA GLU A 404 -9.06 -14.15 -9.98
C GLU A 404 -8.60 -13.45 -11.26
N LEU A 405 -8.27 -14.22 -12.30
CA LEU A 405 -7.67 -13.71 -13.52
C LEU A 405 -8.69 -13.36 -14.61
N ILE A 406 -10.00 -13.51 -14.35
CA ILE A 406 -11.05 -13.39 -15.38
C ILE A 406 -11.01 -12.04 -16.11
N HIS A 407 -10.85 -10.94 -15.36
CA HIS A 407 -10.85 -9.60 -15.93
C HIS A 407 -9.54 -9.32 -16.70
N ILE A 408 -8.38 -9.58 -16.09
CA ILE A 408 -7.09 -9.29 -16.75
C ILE A 408 -6.88 -10.15 -18.00
N LYS A 409 -7.37 -11.40 -18.04
CA LYS A 409 -7.33 -12.25 -19.26
C LYS A 409 -8.10 -11.62 -20.43
N ASN A 410 -9.19 -10.91 -20.15
CA ASN A 410 -10.01 -10.28 -21.17
C ASN A 410 -9.45 -8.93 -21.63
N PHE A 411 -8.97 -8.10 -20.70
CA PHE A 411 -8.57 -6.72 -20.98
C PHE A 411 -7.07 -6.52 -21.23
N ARG A 412 -6.22 -7.36 -20.63
CA ARG A 412 -4.75 -7.33 -20.78
C ARG A 412 -4.16 -8.74 -20.93
N PRO A 413 -4.58 -9.50 -21.97
CA PRO A 413 -4.03 -10.81 -22.25
C PRO A 413 -2.52 -10.78 -22.55
N ASP A 414 -1.99 -9.62 -22.97
CA ASP A 414 -0.56 -9.38 -23.15
C ASP A 414 0.24 -9.56 -21.85
N ILE A 415 -0.27 -9.02 -20.72
CA ILE A 415 0.36 -9.23 -19.40
C ILE A 415 0.32 -10.71 -19.03
N VAL A 416 -0.85 -11.35 -19.15
CA VAL A 416 -1.00 -12.76 -18.76
C VAL A 416 -0.10 -13.69 -19.58
N LYS A 417 0.04 -13.43 -20.89
CA LYS A 417 0.93 -14.20 -21.77
C LYS A 417 2.41 -14.03 -21.41
N SER A 418 2.78 -12.90 -20.81
CA SER A 418 4.16 -12.63 -20.38
C SER A 418 4.57 -13.42 -19.12
N TRP A 419 3.60 -13.94 -18.36
CA TRP A 419 3.84 -14.67 -17.11
C TRP A 419 4.35 -16.10 -17.35
N LYS A 420 5.66 -16.21 -17.55
CA LYS A 420 6.36 -17.46 -17.85
C LYS A 420 5.91 -18.63 -16.96
N TYR A 421 5.87 -18.45 -15.65
CA TYR A 421 5.63 -19.55 -14.72
C TYR A 421 4.16 -19.91 -14.64
N TYR A 422 3.26 -18.94 -14.77
CA TYR A 422 1.84 -19.21 -14.95
C TYR A 422 1.57 -20.02 -16.23
N GLN A 423 2.23 -19.71 -17.35
CA GLN A 423 2.12 -20.50 -18.58
C GLN A 423 2.61 -21.95 -18.39
N GLU A 424 3.68 -22.17 -17.63
CA GLU A 424 4.14 -23.53 -17.29
C GLU A 424 3.15 -24.28 -16.40
N PHE A 425 2.51 -23.59 -15.45
CA PHE A 425 1.47 -24.16 -14.59
C PHE A 425 0.24 -24.62 -15.40
N GLU A 426 -0.22 -23.82 -16.37
CA GLU A 426 -1.39 -24.16 -17.21
C GLU A 426 -1.16 -25.44 -18.03
N LYS A 427 0.08 -25.77 -18.40
CA LYS A 427 0.42 -27.02 -19.10
C LYS A 427 0.15 -28.28 -18.27
N PHE A 428 -0.03 -28.16 -16.95
CA PHE A 428 -0.37 -29.33 -16.12
C PHE A 428 -1.79 -29.86 -16.34
N PHE A 429 -2.62 -29.12 -17.09
CA PHE A 429 -4.01 -29.45 -17.40
C PHE A 429 -4.25 -29.69 -18.90
N SER A 430 -3.21 -29.54 -19.73
CA SER A 430 -3.25 -29.75 -21.17
C SER A 430 -3.01 -31.19 -21.58
#